data_AF-E0NTJ8-F1
#
_entry.id   AF-E0NTJ8-F1
#
_cell.length_a   1.000
_cell.length_b   1.000
_cell.length_c   1.000
_cell.angle_alpha   90.00
_cell.angle_beta   90.00
_cell.angle_gamma   90.00
#
_symmetry.space_group_name_H-M   'P 1'
#
loop_
_entity.id
_entity.type
_entity.pdbx_description
1 polymer ?
#
loop_
_entity_poly.entity_id
_entity_poly.type
_entity_poly.pdbx_seq_one_letter_code
_entity_poly.pdbx_strand_id
1 'polypeptide(L)'
;MACVRGIGKGAMHFVGLAKMGKAKYTVSGRKKNVAELIAAYERERGKSCRKYRCRYIQLNGNLGDMPVRIFLIKYGRNSAWNVLLTTDTTMSFIKAFEVYQIRWNIEVMNKETKQYLGLGGYQGCDFNGQIADATLCYLTYTVMALEKRFTEYQTMGELFSDMEGDLMALTLWKRVLACIERILRVLGEPLGMTPQHLMATICGNDKEMSKILVMAEALEKWDEVCGQSA
;
A
#
# COMPACT_ATOMS: atom_id res chain seq x y z
N MET A 1 20.95 15.17 10.12
CA MET A 1 21.29 15.03 8.69
C MET A 1 22.74 14.59 8.44
N ALA A 2 23.73 14.99 9.26
CA ALA A 2 25.14 14.59 9.07
C ALA A 2 25.36 13.06 9.18
N CYS A 3 24.74 12.40 10.16
CA CYS A 3 24.82 10.95 10.34
C CYS A 3 24.33 10.17 9.10
N VAL A 4 23.19 10.55 8.53
CA VAL A 4 22.61 9.90 7.33
C VAL A 4 23.53 10.03 6.11
N ARG A 5 24.17 11.19 5.92
CA ARG A 5 25.16 11.36 4.85
C ARG A 5 26.43 10.54 5.10
N GLY A 6 26.80 10.32 6.35
CA GLY A 6 27.95 9.49 6.74
C GLY A 6 27.78 8.02 6.34
N ILE A 7 26.57 7.45 6.49
CA ILE A 7 26.27 6.05 6.15
C ILE A 7 26.55 5.75 4.66
N GLY A 8 26.20 6.69 3.78
CA GLY A 8 26.36 6.54 2.33
C GLY A 8 27.60 7.19 1.73
N LYS A 9 28.62 7.58 2.51
CA LYS A 9 29.79 8.38 2.06
C LYS A 9 29.38 9.63 1.24
N GLY A 10 28.25 10.25 1.59
CA GLY A 10 27.71 11.43 0.94
C GLY A 10 26.76 11.19 -0.25
N ALA A 11 26.58 9.93 -0.69
CA ALA A 11 25.67 9.55 -1.79
C ALA A 11 24.18 9.55 -1.38
N MET A 12 23.89 9.41 -0.10
CA MET A 12 22.52 9.44 0.41
C MET A 12 22.10 10.89 0.70
N HIS A 13 20.98 11.31 0.09
CA HIS A 13 20.40 12.63 0.27
C HIS A 13 19.10 12.56 1.06
N PHE A 14 18.88 13.54 1.93
CA PHE A 14 17.67 13.70 2.71
C PHE A 14 16.71 14.69 2.04
N VAL A 15 15.41 14.39 2.08
CA VAL A 15 14.31 15.27 1.64
C VAL A 15 13.25 15.29 2.75
N GLY A 16 12.79 16.48 3.16
CA GLY A 16 11.77 16.58 4.20
C GLY A 16 11.18 17.98 4.39
N LEU A 17 9.96 18.05 4.94
CA LEU A 17 9.38 19.33 5.35
C LEU A 17 10.05 19.85 6.61
N ALA A 18 10.34 21.15 6.61
CA ALA A 18 10.69 21.88 7.80
C ALA A 18 9.46 22.62 8.34
N LYS A 19 9.33 22.62 9.67
CA LYS A 19 8.31 23.40 10.36
C LYS A 19 8.58 24.89 10.14
N MET A 20 7.52 25.63 9.84
CA MET A 20 7.52 27.09 9.83
C MET A 20 7.75 27.59 11.26
N GLY A 21 9.00 27.89 11.59
CA GLY A 21 9.41 28.27 12.94
C GLY A 21 10.60 29.21 12.94
N LYS A 22 11.26 29.34 14.09
CA LYS A 22 12.43 30.23 14.28
C LYS A 22 13.73 29.70 13.65
N ALA A 23 13.68 28.58 12.94
CA ALA A 23 14.84 28.02 12.25
C ALA A 23 15.37 29.04 11.24
N LYS A 24 16.67 29.33 11.34
CA LYS A 24 17.36 30.30 10.48
C LYS A 24 18.17 29.55 9.42
N TYR A 25 18.08 30.04 8.19
CA TYR A 25 18.81 29.54 7.03
C TYR A 25 19.75 30.64 6.56
N THR A 26 20.99 30.27 6.25
CA THR A 26 21.95 31.19 5.67
C THR A 26 21.75 31.20 4.16
N VAL A 27 21.19 32.27 3.62
CA VAL A 27 20.97 32.46 2.18
C VAL A 27 21.65 33.77 1.78
N SER A 28 22.53 33.72 0.78
CA SER A 28 23.32 34.87 0.33
C SER A 28 24.09 35.56 1.46
N GLY A 29 24.70 34.78 2.36
CA GLY A 29 25.52 35.27 3.48
C GLY A 29 24.74 35.83 4.67
N ARG A 30 23.40 35.95 4.59
CA ARG A 30 22.56 36.43 5.71
C ARG A 30 21.73 35.30 6.30
N LYS A 31 21.68 35.23 7.64
CA LYS A 31 20.80 34.31 8.36
C LYS A 31 19.39 34.87 8.37
N LYS A 32 18.47 34.22 7.66
CA LYS A 32 17.06 34.61 7.56
C LYS A 32 16.15 33.48 7.99
N ASN A 33 15.02 33.83 8.59
CA ASN A 33 13.95 32.85 8.81
C ASN A 33 13.13 32.64 7.53
N VAL A 34 12.22 31.67 7.53
CA VAL A 34 11.42 31.39 6.33
C VAL A 34 10.54 32.57 5.92
N ALA A 35 9.89 33.25 6.86
CA ALA A 35 9.01 34.38 6.55
C ALA A 35 9.79 35.54 5.87
N GLU A 36 11.01 35.81 6.35
CA GLU A 36 11.93 36.78 5.77
C GLU A 36 12.42 36.36 4.37
N LEU A 37 12.62 35.06 4.15
CA LEU A 37 12.97 34.53 2.82
C LEU A 37 11.79 34.67 1.84
N ILE A 38 10.57 34.38 2.28
CA ILE A 38 9.36 34.57 1.46
C ILE A 38 9.23 36.05 1.09
N ALA A 39 9.26 36.95 2.08
CA ALA A 39 9.12 38.39 1.87
C ALA A 39 10.20 38.95 0.92
N ALA A 40 11.43 38.43 1.00
CA ALA A 40 12.53 38.88 0.14
C ALA A 40 12.44 38.36 -1.30
N TYR A 41 11.99 37.12 -1.52
CA TYR A 41 12.16 36.43 -2.81
C TYR A 41 10.86 36.09 -3.54
N GLU A 42 9.68 36.33 -2.96
CA GLU A 42 8.39 36.00 -3.60
C GLU A 42 8.19 36.72 -4.94
N ARG A 43 8.59 37.99 -5.02
CA ARG A 43 8.44 38.83 -6.23
C ARG A 43 9.49 38.51 -7.29
N GLU A 44 10.76 38.35 -6.89
CA GLU A 44 11.89 38.17 -7.82
C GLU A 44 12.01 36.72 -8.33
N ARG A 45 11.83 35.73 -7.43
CA ARG A 45 12.18 34.32 -7.70
C ARG A 45 10.99 33.36 -7.61
N GLY A 46 9.77 33.89 -7.52
CA GLY A 46 8.55 33.09 -7.51
C GLY A 46 8.29 32.43 -8.86
N LYS A 47 8.28 31.10 -8.88
CA LYS A 47 7.94 30.28 -10.05
C LYS A 47 6.58 29.61 -9.86
N SER A 48 5.84 29.40 -10.94
CA SER A 48 4.57 28.65 -10.89
C SER A 48 4.78 27.25 -11.45
N CYS A 49 4.30 26.24 -10.74
CA CYS A 49 4.26 24.84 -11.18
C CYS A 49 2.83 24.47 -11.56
N ARG A 50 2.59 24.25 -12.86
CA ARG A 50 1.27 23.85 -13.37
C ARG A 50 0.87 22.43 -12.94
N LYS A 51 1.82 21.48 -12.97
CA LYS A 51 1.61 20.06 -12.63
C LYS A 51 0.96 19.89 -11.26
N TYR A 52 1.45 20.61 -10.25
CA TYR A 52 0.96 20.55 -8.87
C TYR A 52 0.16 21.78 -8.44
N ARG A 53 -0.23 22.64 -9.40
CA ARG A 53 -1.01 23.87 -9.18
C ARG A 53 -0.52 24.70 -7.96
N CYS A 54 0.80 24.87 -7.85
CA CYS A 54 1.42 25.57 -6.73
C CYS A 54 2.45 26.61 -7.21
N ARG A 55 2.66 27.64 -6.40
CA ARG A 55 3.77 28.58 -6.57
C ARG A 55 4.91 28.14 -5.66
N TYR A 56 6.13 28.21 -6.15
CA TYR A 56 7.31 27.86 -5.36
C TYR A 56 8.46 28.85 -5.56
N ILE A 57 9.33 28.93 -4.57
CA ILE A 57 10.60 29.65 -4.62
C ILE A 57 11.70 28.63 -4.36
N GLN A 58 12.74 28.62 -5.20
CA GLN A 58 13.90 27.76 -5.03
C GLN A 58 15.11 28.59 -4.61
N LEU A 59 15.75 28.19 -3.52
CA LEU A 59 16.95 28.84 -2.98
C LEU A 59 17.99 27.77 -2.64
N ASN A 60 19.26 28.11 -2.80
CA ASN A 60 20.36 27.35 -2.22
C ASN A 60 20.86 28.12 -1.00
N GLY A 61 21.12 27.41 0.09
CA GLY A 61 21.63 28.02 1.32
C GLY A 61 22.16 26.96 2.26
N ASN A 62 22.48 27.37 3.49
CA ASN A 62 22.97 26.46 4.51
C ASN A 62 22.04 26.44 5.71
N LEU A 63 21.80 25.26 6.26
CA LEU A 63 21.18 25.07 7.57
C LEU A 63 22.29 24.68 8.56
N GLY A 64 22.73 25.65 9.36
CA GLY A 64 24.01 25.52 10.07
C GLY A 64 25.16 25.44 9.07
N ASP A 65 25.99 24.40 9.18
CA ASP A 65 27.11 24.13 8.27
C ASP A 65 26.73 23.23 7.08
N MET A 66 25.47 22.79 7.01
CA MET A 66 25.04 21.85 5.98
C MET A 66 24.46 22.58 4.77
N PRO A 67 24.98 22.35 3.55
CA PRO A 67 24.39 22.89 2.34
C PRO A 67 23.04 22.19 2.07
N VAL A 68 22.03 23.00 1.81
CA VAL A 68 20.66 22.56 1.53
C VAL A 68 20.08 23.38 0.38
N ARG A 69 19.22 22.74 -0.39
CA ARG A 69 18.31 23.42 -1.31
C ARG A 69 16.94 23.52 -0.64
N ILE A 70 16.40 24.72 -0.66
CA ILE A 70 15.19 25.14 0.04
C ILE A 70 14.12 25.43 -1.00
N PHE A 71 12.99 24.78 -0.87
CA PHE A 71 11.79 25.04 -1.65
C PHE A 71 10.70 25.59 -0.74
N LEU A 72 10.30 26.83 -1.00
CA LEU A 72 9.17 27.46 -0.34
C LEU A 72 7.96 27.26 -1.24
N ILE A 73 6.89 26.63 -0.73
CA ILE A 73 5.77 26.16 -1.54
C ILE A 73 4.48 26.78 -1.03
N LYS A 74 3.72 27.39 -1.93
CA LYS A 74 2.38 27.94 -1.68
C LYS A 74 1.38 27.23 -2.59
N TYR A 75 0.40 26.57 -1.99
CA TYR A 75 -0.62 25.82 -2.72
C TYR A 75 -1.82 26.72 -3.07
N GLY A 76 -2.12 26.86 -4.37
CA GLY A 76 -3.29 27.60 -4.84
C GLY A 76 -3.44 29.00 -4.20
N ARG A 77 -4.63 29.25 -3.61
CA ARG A 77 -4.98 30.50 -2.92
C ARG A 77 -4.66 30.47 -1.42
N ASN A 78 -4.08 29.39 -0.89
CA ASN A 78 -3.75 29.30 0.53
C ASN A 78 -2.72 30.36 0.91
N SER A 79 -2.91 31.04 2.05
CA SER A 79 -1.95 31.99 2.61
C SER A 79 -0.75 31.30 3.25
N ALA A 80 -0.91 30.03 3.65
CA ALA A 80 0.13 29.25 4.30
C ALA A 80 1.20 28.77 3.31
N TRP A 81 2.46 28.99 3.69
CA TRP A 81 3.64 28.49 2.99
C TRP A 81 4.20 27.26 3.69
N ASN A 82 4.70 26.32 2.92
CA ASN A 82 5.41 25.13 3.37
C ASN A 82 6.88 25.20 2.96
N VAL A 83 7.77 24.61 3.76
CA VAL A 83 9.21 24.56 3.45
C VAL A 83 9.62 23.13 3.24
N LEU A 84 9.99 22.79 2.01
CA LEU A 84 10.62 21.53 1.68
C LEU A 84 12.13 21.72 1.56
N LEU A 85 12.88 20.91 2.28
CA LEU A 85 14.34 20.93 2.28
C LEU A 85 14.88 19.67 1.61
N THR A 86 15.98 19.82 0.88
CA THR A 86 16.78 18.70 0.40
C THR A 86 18.26 18.99 0.61
N THR A 87 19.04 17.95 0.92
CA THR A 87 20.51 18.03 0.94
C THR A 87 21.12 17.87 -0.46
N ASP A 88 20.34 17.45 -1.45
CA ASP A 88 20.77 17.45 -2.85
C ASP A 88 20.59 18.86 -3.43
N THR A 89 21.71 19.59 -3.51
CA THR A 89 21.74 20.96 -4.03
C THR A 89 21.57 21.03 -5.53
N THR A 90 21.36 19.93 -6.24
CA THR A 90 21.11 19.87 -7.70
C THR A 90 19.67 19.47 -8.03
N MET A 91 18.95 18.83 -7.10
CA MET A 91 17.58 18.33 -7.27
C MET A 91 16.58 19.41 -7.70
N SER A 92 15.78 19.14 -8.73
CA SER A 92 14.73 20.05 -9.19
C SER A 92 13.52 20.04 -8.24
N PHE A 93 12.71 21.10 -8.27
CA PHE A 93 11.49 21.18 -7.45
C PHE A 93 10.55 20.00 -7.68
N ILE A 94 10.28 19.63 -8.94
CA ILE A 94 9.34 18.54 -9.30
C ILE A 94 9.82 17.23 -8.68
N LYS A 95 11.10 16.90 -8.85
CA LYS A 95 11.67 15.66 -8.30
C LYS A 95 11.62 15.65 -6.78
N ALA A 96 11.99 16.76 -6.13
CA ALA A 96 11.91 16.89 -4.67
C ALA A 96 10.46 16.73 -4.16
N PHE A 97 9.50 17.29 -4.88
CA PHE A 97 8.08 17.20 -4.56
C PHE A 97 7.55 15.77 -4.69
N GLU A 98 7.86 15.06 -5.77
CA GLU A 98 7.45 13.66 -5.99
C GLU A 98 8.02 12.72 -4.92
N VAL A 99 9.31 12.87 -4.60
CA VAL A 99 9.94 12.10 -3.50
C VAL A 99 9.22 12.38 -2.18
N TYR A 100 8.85 13.63 -1.93
CA TYR A 100 8.10 13.99 -0.73
C TYR A 100 6.66 13.43 -0.73
N GLN A 101 5.99 13.32 -1.89
CA GLN A 101 4.66 12.70 -1.98
C GLN A 101 4.68 11.23 -1.53
N ILE A 102 5.73 10.47 -1.85
CA ILE A 102 5.88 9.08 -1.38
C ILE A 102 5.85 9.03 0.16
N ARG A 103 6.57 9.95 0.82
CA ARG A 103 6.59 10.05 2.28
C ARG A 103 5.23 10.42 2.87
N TRP A 104 4.48 11.30 2.22
CA TRP A 104 3.12 11.64 2.65
C TRP A 104 2.18 10.42 2.58
N ASN A 105 2.30 9.58 1.56
CA ASN A 105 1.51 8.35 1.47
C ASN A 105 1.74 7.42 2.68
N ILE A 106 2.98 7.35 3.20
CA ILE A 106 3.29 6.59 4.41
C ILE A 106 2.58 7.18 5.65
N GLU A 107 2.50 8.50 5.76
CA GLU A 107 1.75 9.14 6.85
C GLU A 107 0.25 8.87 6.77
N VAL A 108 -0.31 8.92 5.55
CA VAL A 108 -1.72 8.58 5.31
C VAL A 108 -1.99 7.13 5.68
N MET A 109 -1.18 6.18 5.21
CA MET A 109 -1.25 4.77 5.60
C MET A 109 -1.20 4.60 7.12
N ASN A 110 -0.23 5.23 7.80
CA ASN A 110 -0.11 5.13 9.27
C ASN A 110 -1.30 5.74 10.01
N LYS A 111 -1.92 6.79 9.46
CA LYS A 111 -3.15 7.35 10.02
C LYS A 111 -4.31 6.38 9.83
N GLU A 112 -4.50 5.85 8.62
CA GLU A 112 -5.60 4.96 8.26
C GLU A 112 -5.51 3.63 9.03
N THR A 113 -4.33 3.02 9.12
CA THR A 113 -4.09 1.79 9.89
C THR A 113 -4.39 1.97 11.38
N LYS A 114 -3.99 3.09 11.99
CA LYS A 114 -4.35 3.40 13.39
C LYS A 114 -5.84 3.65 13.57
N GLN A 115 -6.45 4.41 12.66
CA GLN A 115 -7.84 4.86 12.80
C GLN A 115 -8.85 3.75 12.49
N TYR A 116 -8.60 2.94 11.46
CA TYR A 116 -9.55 1.96 10.94
C TYR A 116 -9.19 0.52 11.26
N LEU A 117 -7.90 0.19 11.34
CA LEU A 117 -7.42 -1.18 11.57
C LEU A 117 -6.89 -1.41 12.99
N GLY A 118 -6.95 -0.38 13.85
CA GLY A 118 -6.58 -0.51 15.25
C GLY A 118 -5.09 -0.73 15.52
N LEU A 119 -4.20 -0.31 14.60
CA LEU A 119 -2.75 -0.48 14.77
C LEU A 119 -2.27 0.06 16.14
N GLY A 120 -1.66 -0.83 16.94
CA GLY A 120 -1.19 -0.51 18.29
C GLY A 120 -2.26 -0.65 19.39
N GLY A 121 -3.42 -1.21 19.07
CA GLY A 121 -4.47 -1.55 20.03
C GLY A 121 -4.20 -2.82 20.83
N TYR A 122 -3.30 -3.69 20.36
CA TYR A 122 -2.93 -4.93 21.05
C TYR A 122 -2.36 -4.67 22.45
N GLN A 123 -3.04 -5.19 23.48
CA GLN A 123 -2.65 -5.03 24.89
C GLN A 123 -1.85 -6.22 25.45
N GLY A 124 -1.51 -7.20 24.62
CA GLY A 124 -0.72 -8.34 25.07
C GLY A 124 0.72 -7.96 25.42
N CYS A 125 1.26 -8.63 26.44
CA CYS A 125 2.64 -8.39 26.92
C CYS A 125 3.71 -9.14 26.11
N ASP A 126 3.32 -9.94 25.12
CA ASP A 126 4.25 -10.66 24.25
C ASP A 126 4.67 -9.79 23.05
N PHE A 127 5.99 -9.65 22.87
CA PHE A 127 6.57 -8.90 21.77
C PHE A 127 6.30 -9.55 20.41
N ASN A 128 6.29 -10.89 20.35
CA ASN A 128 5.94 -11.58 19.11
C ASN A 128 4.48 -11.35 18.73
N GLY A 129 3.57 -11.36 19.72
CA GLY A 129 2.18 -10.95 19.56
C GLY A 129 2.02 -9.53 19.00
N GLN A 130 2.80 -8.56 19.50
CA GLN A 130 2.78 -7.19 18.98
C GLN A 130 3.28 -7.10 17.53
N ILE A 131 4.34 -7.85 17.18
CA ILE A 131 4.82 -7.92 15.80
C ILE A 131 3.78 -8.55 14.89
N ALA A 132 3.15 -9.66 15.32
CA ALA A 132 2.14 -10.37 14.55
C ALA A 132 0.91 -9.47 14.28
N ASP A 133 0.41 -8.78 15.32
CA ASP A 133 -0.71 -7.84 15.21
C ASP A 133 -0.40 -6.70 14.22
N ALA A 134 0.76 -6.03 14.37
CA ALA A 134 1.17 -4.98 13.46
C ALA A 134 1.33 -5.49 12.01
N THR A 135 1.89 -6.69 11.84
CA THR A 135 2.07 -7.31 10.52
C THR A 135 0.73 -7.62 9.86
N LEU A 136 -0.21 -8.22 10.60
CA LEU A 136 -1.55 -8.50 10.11
C LEU A 136 -2.30 -7.21 9.75
N CYS A 137 -2.14 -6.15 10.55
CA CYS A 137 -2.72 -4.84 10.26
C CYS A 137 -2.18 -4.28 8.93
N TYR A 138 -0.87 -4.31 8.69
CA TYR A 138 -0.29 -3.79 7.44
C TYR A 138 -0.58 -4.68 6.22
N LEU A 139 -0.67 -6.00 6.40
CA LEU A 139 -1.12 -6.92 5.34
C LEU A 139 -2.56 -6.61 4.93
N THR A 140 -3.45 -6.48 5.92
CA THR A 140 -4.86 -6.11 5.68
C THR A 140 -4.96 -4.78 4.94
N TYR A 141 -4.21 -3.76 5.38
CA TYR A 141 -4.16 -2.47 4.69
C TYR A 141 -3.69 -2.61 3.23
N THR A 142 -2.69 -3.44 2.98
CA THR A 142 -2.13 -3.65 1.64
C THR A 142 -3.19 -4.25 0.71
N VAL A 143 -3.95 -5.24 1.17
CA VAL A 143 -5.05 -5.85 0.40
C VAL A 143 -6.14 -4.81 0.11
N MET A 144 -6.58 -4.04 1.11
CA MET A 144 -7.59 -2.98 0.92
C MET A 144 -7.10 -1.86 -0.01
N ALA A 145 -5.83 -1.45 0.10
CA ALA A 145 -5.24 -0.45 -0.77
C ALA A 145 -5.11 -0.94 -2.21
N LEU A 146 -4.87 -2.24 -2.40
CA LEU A 146 -4.85 -2.90 -3.69
C LEU A 146 -6.26 -2.94 -4.30
N GLU A 147 -7.25 -3.40 -3.54
CA GLU A 147 -8.67 -3.38 -3.94
C GLU A 147 -9.10 -1.97 -4.34
N LYS A 148 -8.86 -0.96 -3.50
CA LYS A 148 -9.16 0.44 -3.80
C LYS A 148 -8.49 0.93 -5.08
N ARG A 149 -7.21 0.58 -5.30
CA ARG A 149 -6.51 0.92 -6.55
C ARG A 149 -7.17 0.28 -7.75
N PHE A 150 -7.60 -0.98 -7.64
CA PHE A 150 -8.33 -1.62 -8.71
C PHE A 150 -9.68 -0.92 -8.93
N THR A 151 -10.49 -0.72 -7.90
CA THR A 151 -11.78 -0.02 -8.03
C THR A 151 -11.65 1.40 -8.59
N GLU A 152 -10.58 2.14 -8.25
CA GLU A 152 -10.31 3.48 -8.79
C GLU A 152 -9.70 3.46 -10.21
N TYR A 153 -9.02 2.38 -10.62
CA TYR A 153 -8.42 2.20 -11.96
C TYR A 153 -9.31 1.41 -12.94
N GLN A 154 -10.52 0.99 -12.55
CA GLN A 154 -11.37 0.12 -13.38
C GLN A 154 -12.75 0.76 -13.66
N THR A 155 -13.35 0.82 -14.87
CA THR A 155 -13.02 0.51 -16.28
C THR A 155 -11.91 -0.49 -16.59
N MET A 156 -11.84 -1.62 -15.90
CA MET A 156 -10.92 -2.70 -16.26
C MET A 156 -11.57 -4.06 -15.89
N GLY A 157 -12.90 -4.11 -16.05
CA GLY A 157 -13.79 -5.20 -15.66
C GLY A 157 -13.50 -6.56 -16.28
N GLU A 158 -12.68 -6.66 -17.32
CA GLU A 158 -12.32 -7.95 -17.93
C GLU A 158 -11.33 -8.75 -17.08
N LEU A 159 -10.29 -8.13 -16.51
CA LEU A 159 -9.28 -8.87 -15.73
C LEU A 159 -9.81 -9.36 -14.37
N PHE A 160 -10.87 -8.72 -13.85
CA PHE A 160 -11.52 -9.11 -12.60
C PHE A 160 -12.78 -9.94 -12.80
N SER A 161 -13.45 -9.89 -13.97
CA SER A 161 -14.54 -10.83 -14.25
C SER A 161 -14.03 -12.26 -14.25
N ASP A 162 -12.85 -12.51 -14.83
CA ASP A 162 -12.22 -13.84 -14.82
C ASP A 162 -11.79 -14.24 -13.40
N MET A 163 -11.16 -13.31 -12.66
CA MET A 163 -10.64 -13.59 -11.32
C MET A 163 -11.75 -13.70 -10.25
N GLU A 164 -12.87 -12.98 -10.42
CA GLU A 164 -14.09 -13.09 -9.62
C GLU A 164 -14.77 -14.43 -9.88
N GLY A 165 -14.86 -14.87 -11.15
CA GLY A 165 -15.33 -16.21 -11.52
C GLY A 165 -14.53 -17.31 -10.83
N ASP A 166 -13.20 -17.25 -10.90
CA ASP A 166 -12.30 -18.22 -10.27
C ASP A 166 -12.41 -18.20 -8.73
N LEU A 167 -12.50 -17.02 -8.11
CA LEU A 167 -12.65 -16.88 -6.67
C LEU A 167 -14.02 -17.36 -6.19
N MET A 168 -15.09 -17.04 -6.93
CA MET A 168 -16.44 -17.54 -6.64
C MET A 168 -16.49 -19.05 -6.80
N ALA A 169 -15.92 -19.61 -7.87
CA ALA A 169 -15.79 -21.04 -8.09
C ALA A 169 -15.03 -21.70 -6.93
N LEU A 170 -13.86 -21.20 -6.55
CA LEU A 170 -13.08 -21.72 -5.41
C LEU A 170 -13.87 -21.66 -4.09
N THR A 171 -14.66 -20.60 -3.88
CA THR A 171 -15.49 -20.47 -2.67
C THR A 171 -16.67 -21.43 -2.68
N LEU A 172 -17.27 -21.66 -3.86
CA LEU A 172 -18.33 -22.63 -4.07
C LEU A 172 -17.81 -24.05 -3.90
N TRP A 173 -16.66 -24.36 -4.48
CA TRP A 173 -15.97 -25.65 -4.33
C TRP A 173 -15.65 -25.95 -2.88
N LYS A 174 -15.14 -24.98 -2.11
CA LYS A 174 -14.94 -25.15 -0.66
C LYS A 174 -16.24 -25.45 0.09
N ARG A 175 -17.36 -24.81 -0.29
CA ARG A 175 -18.68 -25.07 0.32
C ARG A 175 -19.23 -26.44 -0.07
N VAL A 176 -19.09 -26.85 -1.33
CA VAL A 176 -19.49 -28.17 -1.83
C VAL A 176 -18.67 -29.26 -1.14
N LEU A 177 -17.35 -29.09 -1.03
CA LEU A 177 -16.47 -30.04 -0.34
C LEU A 177 -16.88 -30.20 1.14
N ALA A 178 -17.21 -29.09 1.82
CA ALA A 178 -17.71 -29.11 3.20
C ALA A 178 -19.07 -29.82 3.32
N CYS A 179 -19.96 -29.67 2.33
CA CYS A 179 -21.21 -30.41 2.28
C CYS A 179 -20.99 -31.91 2.06
N ILE A 180 -20.08 -32.30 1.16
CA ILE A 180 -19.72 -33.70 0.92
C ILE A 180 -19.12 -34.31 2.20
N GLU A 181 -18.19 -33.61 2.86
CA GLU A 181 -17.63 -34.05 4.13
C GLU A 181 -18.72 -34.26 5.19
N ARG A 182 -19.70 -33.34 5.26
CA ARG A 182 -20.81 -33.43 6.20
C ARG A 182 -21.73 -34.61 5.89
N ILE A 183 -22.02 -34.90 4.63
CA ILE A 183 -22.78 -36.07 4.20
C ILE A 183 -22.03 -37.36 4.56
N LEU A 184 -20.73 -37.44 4.26
CA LEU A 184 -19.90 -38.58 4.61
C LEU A 184 -19.84 -38.81 6.12
N ARG A 185 -19.81 -37.74 6.92
CA ARG A 185 -19.88 -37.83 8.38
C ARG A 185 -21.21 -38.39 8.86
N VAL A 186 -22.33 -37.88 8.35
CA VAL A 186 -23.67 -38.37 8.71
C VAL A 186 -23.90 -39.82 8.27
N LEU A 187 -23.33 -40.25 7.13
CA LEU A 187 -23.41 -41.64 6.67
C LEU A 187 -22.45 -42.57 7.43
N GLY A 188 -21.30 -42.05 7.87
CA GLY A 188 -20.31 -42.80 8.65
C GLY A 188 -20.72 -43.06 10.10
N GLU A 189 -21.47 -42.13 10.72
CA GLU A 189 -21.94 -42.23 12.11
C GLU A 189 -22.76 -43.51 12.39
N PRO A 190 -23.78 -43.89 11.60
CA PRO A 190 -24.52 -45.14 11.76
C PRO A 190 -23.68 -46.41 11.55
N LEU A 191 -22.60 -46.31 10.76
CA LEU A 191 -21.72 -47.42 10.39
C LEU A 191 -20.48 -47.49 11.30
N GLY A 192 -20.33 -46.58 12.27
CA GLY A 192 -19.18 -46.49 13.15
C GLY A 192 -17.86 -46.16 12.44
N MET A 193 -17.91 -45.61 11.22
CA MET A 193 -16.74 -45.33 10.40
C MET A 193 -16.45 -43.84 10.28
N THR A 194 -15.18 -43.47 10.24
CA THR A 194 -14.78 -42.07 10.01
C THR A 194 -14.90 -41.70 8.53
N PRO A 195 -15.14 -40.42 8.18
CA PRO A 195 -15.17 -39.96 6.79
C PRO A 195 -13.92 -40.34 5.99
N GLN A 196 -12.75 -40.38 6.64
CA GLN A 196 -11.48 -40.77 6.03
C GLN A 196 -11.45 -42.26 5.66
N HIS A 197 -11.99 -43.14 6.51
CA HIS A 197 -12.11 -44.57 6.19
C HIS A 197 -13.14 -44.82 5.09
N LEU A 198 -14.23 -44.04 5.08
CA LEU A 198 -15.25 -44.13 4.05
C LEU A 198 -14.70 -43.71 2.68
N MET A 199 -13.97 -42.60 2.62
CA MET A 199 -13.26 -42.17 1.41
C MET A 199 -12.22 -43.19 0.95
N ALA A 200 -11.41 -43.74 1.86
CA ALA A 200 -10.41 -44.75 1.49
C ALA A 200 -11.06 -46.03 0.93
N THR A 201 -12.20 -46.45 1.50
CA THR A 201 -12.96 -47.63 1.02
C THR A 201 -13.56 -47.38 -0.36
N ILE A 202 -14.07 -46.18 -0.62
CA ILE A 202 -14.61 -45.78 -1.93
C ILE A 202 -13.47 -45.73 -2.96
N CYS A 203 -12.33 -45.12 -2.61
CA CYS A 203 -11.16 -45.00 -3.48
C CYS A 203 -10.49 -46.34 -3.79
N GLY A 204 -10.57 -47.31 -2.88
CA GLY A 204 -10.03 -48.66 -3.08
C GLY A 204 -10.94 -49.58 -3.92
N ASN A 205 -12.13 -49.13 -4.32
CA ASN A 205 -13.05 -49.89 -5.16
C ASN A 205 -13.08 -49.30 -6.58
N ASP A 206 -12.29 -49.89 -7.47
CA ASP A 206 -12.11 -49.44 -8.88
C ASP A 206 -13.45 -49.23 -9.62
N LYS A 207 -14.47 -50.03 -9.31
CA LYS A 207 -15.78 -49.93 -9.96
C LYS A 207 -16.57 -48.70 -9.52
N GLU A 208 -16.49 -48.34 -8.24
CA GLU A 208 -17.15 -47.13 -7.74
C GLU A 208 -16.33 -45.87 -8.08
N MET A 209 -15.00 -45.96 -8.05
CA MET A 209 -14.12 -44.89 -8.55
C MET A 209 -14.34 -44.57 -10.01
N SER A 210 -14.55 -45.59 -10.85
CA SER A 210 -14.86 -45.38 -12.27
C SER A 210 -16.15 -44.58 -12.47
N LYS A 211 -17.17 -44.78 -11.63
CA LYS A 211 -18.42 -43.99 -11.70
C LYS A 211 -18.20 -42.53 -11.29
N ILE A 212 -17.40 -42.30 -10.24
CA ILE A 212 -17.04 -40.94 -9.80
C ILE A 212 -16.22 -40.23 -10.87
N LEU A 213 -15.30 -40.94 -11.54
CA LEU A 213 -14.50 -40.41 -12.64
C LEU A 213 -15.39 -39.99 -13.81
N VAL A 214 -16.35 -40.82 -14.21
CA VAL A 214 -17.32 -40.49 -15.28
C VAL A 214 -18.17 -39.27 -14.92
N MET A 215 -18.57 -39.12 -13.65
CA MET A 215 -19.27 -37.92 -13.18
C MET A 215 -18.38 -36.68 -13.23
N ALA A 216 -17.10 -36.79 -12.87
CA ALA A 216 -16.15 -35.70 -12.94
C ALA A 216 -15.86 -35.27 -14.40
N GLU A 217 -15.64 -36.23 -15.30
CA GLU A 217 -15.44 -35.98 -16.73
C GLU A 217 -16.67 -35.35 -17.39
N ALA A 218 -17.88 -35.73 -16.95
CA ALA A 218 -19.12 -35.13 -17.44
C ALA A 218 -19.28 -33.67 -16.99
N LEU A 219 -18.79 -33.32 -15.80
CA LEU A 219 -18.79 -31.95 -15.29
C LEU A 219 -17.75 -31.08 -16.01
N GLU A 220 -16.56 -31.61 -16.27
CA GLU A 220 -15.48 -30.92 -16.98
C GLU A 220 -15.89 -30.56 -18.43
N LYS A 221 -16.54 -31.50 -19.13
CA LYS A 221 -17.10 -31.25 -20.47
C LYS A 221 -18.25 -30.25 -20.49
N TRP A 222 -18.99 -30.11 -19.39
CA TRP A 222 -20.09 -29.13 -19.30
C TRP A 222 -19.56 -27.70 -19.18
N ASP A 223 -18.42 -27.52 -18.52
CA ASP A 223 -17.75 -26.23 -18.34
C ASP A 223 -17.18 -25.70 -19.67
N GLU A 224 -16.60 -26.58 -20.49
CA GLU A 224 -16.10 -26.23 -21.84
C GLU A 224 -17.22 -25.75 -22.79
N VAL A 225 -18.43 -26.28 -22.64
CA VAL A 225 -19.60 -25.91 -23.47
C VAL A 225 -20.20 -24.57 -23.04
N CYS A 226 -20.18 -24.25 -21.75
CA CYS A 226 -20.67 -22.97 -21.24
C CYS A 226 -19.67 -21.81 -21.44
N GLY A 227 -18.36 -22.07 -21.44
CA GLY A 227 -17.31 -21.06 -21.66
C GLY A 227 -17.21 -20.49 -23.08
N GLN A 228 -17.84 -21.09 -24.09
CA GLN A 228 -17.80 -20.61 -25.49
C GLN A 228 -18.97 -19.70 -25.89
N SER A 229 -19.93 -19.45 -24.98
CA SER A 229 -21.14 -18.66 -25.29
C SER A 229 -21.25 -17.34 -24.52
N ALA A 230 -20.15 -16.84 -23.95
CA ALA A 230 -20.06 -15.53 -23.30
C ALA A 230 -19.21 -14.56 -24.12
#